data_AF-A0A9J6G9V5-F1
#
_entry.id   AF-A0A9J6G9V5-F1
#
_cell.length_a   1.000
_cell.length_b   1.000
_cell.length_c   1.000
_cell.angle_alpha   90.00
_cell.angle_beta   90.00
_cell.angle_gamma   90.00
#
_symmetry.space_group_name_H-M   'P 1'
#
loop_
_entity.id
_entity.type
_entity.pdbx_description
1 polymer ?
#
loop_
_entity_poly.entity_id
_entity_poly.type
_entity_poly.pdbx_seq_one_letter_code
_entity_poly.pdbx_strand_id
1 'polypeptide(L)'
;MHVACFGVVRKLLLLWIKGAKRYRIGKKSRDAVSAASTDIRRYMPSGMSRTPRSLSDVERWKASEFGLLLLYSGPVVLKSRIFIRLADNFMVLHPATCMLCSPSFLIQLLEYAQKL
;
A
#
# COMPACT_ATOMS: atom_id res chain seq x y z
N MET A 1 -15.68 0.08 3.37
CA MET A 1 -14.25 -0.28 3.52
C MET A 1 -14.19 -1.51 4.41
N HIS A 2 -13.74 -2.66 3.89
CA HIS A 2 -13.59 -3.88 4.70
C HIS A 2 -12.62 -3.61 5.85
N VAL A 3 -12.99 -3.99 7.08
CA VAL A 3 -12.18 -3.79 8.30
C VAL A 3 -10.80 -4.45 8.16
N ALA A 4 -10.72 -5.54 7.40
CA ALA A 4 -9.49 -6.24 7.07
C ALA A 4 -8.45 -5.36 6.34
N CYS A 5 -8.89 -4.55 5.37
CA CYS A 5 -8.01 -3.73 4.54
C CYS A 5 -7.33 -2.61 5.34
N PHE A 6 -8.02 -2.08 6.35
CA PHE A 6 -7.48 -1.04 7.23
C PHE A 6 -6.53 -1.60 8.28
N GLY A 7 -6.97 -2.62 9.04
CA GLY A 7 -6.21 -3.14 10.16
C GLY A 7 -4.89 -3.78 9.73
N VAL A 8 -4.91 -4.58 8.67
CA VAL A 8 -3.73 -5.30 8.17
C VAL A 8 -2.70 -4.33 7.61
N VAL A 9 -3.11 -3.41 6.72
CA VAL A 9 -2.17 -2.46 6.08
C VAL A 9 -1.58 -1.49 7.09
N ARG A 10 -2.39 -0.99 8.05
CA ARG A 10 -1.86 -0.14 9.12
C ARG A 10 -0.81 -0.88 9.95
N LYS A 11 -1.10 -2.13 10.37
CA LYS A 11 -0.16 -2.95 11.14
C LYS A 11 1.12 -3.24 10.35
N LEU A 12 0.98 -3.56 9.06
CA LEU A 12 2.09 -3.83 8.14
C LEU A 12 3.02 -2.61 8.00
N LEU A 13 2.48 -1.43 7.72
CA LEU A 13 3.27 -0.20 7.60
C LEU A 13 3.94 0.20 8.92
N LEU A 14 3.23 0.08 10.04
CA LEU A 14 3.82 0.35 11.36
C LEU A 14 4.94 -0.64 11.69
N LEU A 15 4.81 -1.91 11.29
CA LEU A 15 5.89 -2.90 11.42
C LEU A 15 7.12 -2.50 10.62
N TRP A 16 6.94 -1.94 9.42
CA TRP A 16 8.06 -1.48 8.59
C TRP A 16 8.73 -0.22 9.12
N ILE A 17 8.04 0.60 9.90
CA ILE A 17 8.58 1.88 10.39
C ILE A 17 9.12 1.75 11.82
N LYS A 18 8.36 1.10 12.70
CA LYS A 18 8.65 0.98 14.14
C LYS A 18 8.97 -0.44 14.60
N GLY A 19 8.75 -1.45 13.75
CA GLY A 19 8.94 -2.85 14.13
C GLY A 19 10.41 -3.26 14.28
N ALA A 20 10.59 -4.57 14.46
CA ALA A 20 11.91 -5.18 14.61
C ALA A 20 12.82 -4.89 13.41
N LYS A 21 14.14 -4.78 13.66
CA LYS A 21 15.16 -4.42 12.66
C LYS A 21 15.10 -5.29 11.39
N ARG A 22 14.68 -6.55 11.51
CA ARG A 22 14.48 -7.49 10.40
C ARG A 22 13.48 -7.01 9.34
N TYR A 23 12.44 -6.28 9.76
CA TYR A 23 11.36 -5.82 8.89
C TYR A 23 11.35 -4.30 8.72
N ARG A 24 12.19 -3.59 9.49
CA ARG A 24 12.22 -2.14 9.52
C ARG A 24 12.97 -1.57 8.31
N ILE A 25 12.30 -0.71 7.55
CA ILE A 25 12.91 -0.03 6.40
C ILE A 25 13.80 1.13 6.84
N GLY A 26 14.93 1.30 6.15
CA GLY A 26 15.89 2.36 6.42
C GLY A 26 15.34 3.77 6.19
N LYS A 27 16.00 4.79 6.74
CA LYS A 27 15.58 6.20 6.58
C LYS A 27 15.48 6.60 5.09
N LYS A 28 16.50 6.28 4.28
CA LYS A 28 16.52 6.53 2.83
C LYS A 28 15.30 5.93 2.10
N SER A 29 14.93 4.71 2.45
CA SER A 29 13.76 4.02 1.89
C SER A 29 12.45 4.70 2.29
N ARG A 30 12.31 5.08 3.57
CA ARG A 30 11.16 5.85 4.07
C ARG A 30 11.02 7.19 3.36
N ASP A 31 12.11 7.93 3.22
CA ASP A 31 12.11 9.24 2.56
C ASP A 31 11.73 9.11 1.08
N ALA A 32 12.26 8.09 0.39
CA ALA A 32 11.91 7.79 -1.00
C ALA A 32 10.43 7.42 -1.17
N VAL A 33 9.88 6.60 -0.26
CA VAL A 33 8.47 6.24 -0.23
C VAL A 33 7.59 7.46 0.03
N SER A 34 7.95 8.30 1.01
CA SER A 34 7.23 9.54 1.31
C SER A 34 7.21 10.52 0.15
N ALA A 35 8.35 10.71 -0.53
CA ALA A 35 8.46 11.54 -1.72
C ALA A 35 7.55 11.02 -2.84
N ALA A 36 7.60 9.71 -3.12
CA ALA A 36 6.75 9.09 -4.15
C ALA A 36 5.25 9.18 -3.83
N SER A 37 4.85 8.96 -2.58
CA SER A 37 3.45 9.16 -2.17
C SER A 37 3.00 10.60 -2.42
N THR A 38 3.85 11.58 -2.14
CA THR A 38 3.52 12.99 -2.30
C THR A 38 3.46 13.38 -3.79
N ASP A 39 4.34 12.82 -4.61
CA ASP A 39 4.35 13.06 -6.06
C ASP A 39 3.11 12.48 -6.76
N ILE A 40 2.67 11.28 -6.34
CA ILE A 40 1.45 10.65 -6.86
C ILE A 40 0.20 11.50 -6.66
N ARG A 41 0.20 12.42 -5.68
CA ARG A 41 -0.92 13.35 -5.45
C ARG A 41 -1.34 14.10 -6.71
N ARG A 42 -0.40 14.40 -7.61
CA ARG A 42 -0.66 15.10 -8.89
C ARG A 42 -1.50 14.28 -9.86
N TYR A 43 -1.46 12.96 -9.73
CA TYR A 43 -2.20 12.01 -10.56
C TYR A 43 -3.49 11.52 -9.90
N MET A 44 -3.86 12.09 -8.75
CA MET A 44 -5.08 11.69 -8.05
C MET A 44 -6.31 12.40 -8.64
N PRO A 45 -7.38 11.65 -8.97
CA PRO A 45 -8.61 12.26 -9.46
C PRO A 45 -9.23 13.15 -8.38
N SER A 46 -9.85 14.26 -8.82
CA SER A 46 -10.52 15.22 -7.93
C SER A 46 -11.68 14.62 -7.14
N GLY A 47 -12.29 13.53 -7.63
CA GLY A 47 -13.34 12.79 -6.93
C GLY A 47 -12.85 11.92 -5.77
N MET A 48 -11.54 11.78 -5.55
CA MET A 48 -11.03 10.99 -4.44
C MET A 48 -11.13 11.78 -3.13
N SER A 49 -11.80 11.19 -2.15
CA SER A 49 -12.07 11.84 -0.85
C SER A 49 -10.82 12.31 -0.08
N ARG A 50 -9.65 11.71 -0.33
CA ARG A 50 -8.37 12.03 0.33
C ARG A 50 -7.20 11.87 -0.63
N THR A 51 -6.16 12.65 -0.39
CA THR A 51 -4.89 12.61 -1.14
C THR A 51 -3.84 11.81 -0.37
N PRO A 52 -2.94 11.09 -1.06
CA PRO A 52 -1.84 10.39 -0.41
C PRO A 52 -0.97 11.37 0.39
N ARG A 53 -0.61 10.98 1.62
CA ARG A 53 0.28 11.73 2.50
C ARG A 53 1.65 11.07 2.63
N SER A 54 2.57 11.79 3.24
CA SER A 54 3.90 11.27 3.57
C SER A 54 3.79 10.07 4.51
N LEU A 55 4.71 9.11 4.36
CA LEU A 55 4.82 7.95 5.25
C LEU A 55 5.20 8.37 6.68
N SER A 56 5.77 9.56 6.86
CA SER A 56 6.07 10.13 8.17
C SER A 56 4.81 10.33 9.03
N ASP A 57 3.67 10.58 8.39
CA ASP A 57 2.39 10.85 9.06
C ASP A 57 1.51 9.59 9.22
N VAL A 58 2.05 8.40 8.96
CA VAL A 58 1.28 7.14 8.86
C VAL A 58 0.40 6.87 10.08
N GLU A 59 0.82 7.30 11.28
CA GLU A 59 0.07 7.10 12.52
C GLU A 59 -1.24 7.89 12.56
N ARG A 60 -1.29 9.00 11.80
CA ARG A 60 -2.42 9.92 11.67
C ARG A 60 -3.21 9.71 10.39
N TRP A 61 -2.87 8.68 9.61
CA TRP A 61 -3.64 8.33 8.41
C TRP A 61 -5.01 7.79 8.81
N LYS A 62 -6.03 8.16 8.02
CA LYS A 62 -7.38 7.62 8.12
C LYS A 62 -7.49 6.34 7.31
N ALA A 63 -8.55 5.56 7.57
CA ALA A 63 -8.81 4.30 6.88
C ALA A 63 -8.84 4.43 5.35
N SER A 64 -9.36 5.54 4.83
CA SER A 64 -9.41 5.80 3.39
C SER A 64 -8.03 5.94 2.75
N GLU A 65 -7.02 6.40 3.48
CA GLU A 65 -5.66 6.56 2.94
C GLU A 65 -4.91 5.24 2.91
N PHE A 66 -5.11 4.39 3.92
CA PHE A 66 -4.61 3.02 3.86
C PHE A 66 -5.26 2.24 2.72
N GLY A 67 -6.57 2.43 2.49
CA GLY A 67 -7.27 1.86 1.34
C GLY A 67 -6.75 2.40 0.01
N LEU A 68 -6.47 3.71 -0.07
CA LEU A 68 -5.90 4.34 -1.26
C LEU A 68 -4.52 3.76 -1.60
N LEU A 69 -3.66 3.61 -0.58
CA LEU A 69 -2.37 2.94 -0.75
C LEU A 69 -2.58 1.48 -1.17
N LEU A 70 -3.45 0.74 -0.50
CA LEU A 70 -3.64 -0.67 -0.79
C LEU A 70 -4.17 -0.92 -2.19
N LEU A 71 -5.16 -0.16 -2.66
CA LEU A 71 -5.89 -0.45 -3.88
C LEU A 71 -5.35 0.26 -5.12
N TYR A 72 -4.65 1.38 -4.97
CA TYR A 72 -4.28 2.23 -6.11
C TYR A 72 -2.79 2.55 -6.18
N SER A 73 -2.22 3.16 -5.15
CA SER A 73 -0.85 3.71 -5.24
C SER A 73 0.25 2.78 -4.74
N GLY A 74 -0.08 1.76 -3.96
CA GLY A 74 0.86 0.90 -3.24
C GLY A 74 1.92 0.22 -4.12
N PRO A 75 1.56 -0.49 -5.19
CA PRO A 75 2.53 -1.13 -6.08
C PRO A 75 3.54 -0.12 -6.65
N VAL A 76 3.08 1.06 -7.06
CA VAL A 76 3.91 2.11 -7.64
C VAL A 76 4.84 2.75 -6.61
N VAL A 77 4.33 2.99 -5.40
CA VAL A 77 5.09 3.61 -4.30
C VAL A 77 6.12 2.65 -3.71
N LEU A 78 5.78 1.37 -3.57
CA LEU A 78 6.56 0.44 -2.74
C LEU A 78 7.54 -0.44 -3.54
N LYS A 79 7.19 -0.90 -4.76
CA LYS A 79 7.88 -2.01 -5.46
C LYS A 79 9.41 -1.85 -5.61
N SER A 80 9.91 -0.64 -5.83
CA SER A 80 11.35 -0.37 -6.01
C SER A 80 12.02 0.32 -4.82
N ARG A 81 11.28 0.59 -3.74
CA ARG A 81 11.75 1.47 -2.65
C ARG A 81 11.92 0.76 -1.32
N ILE A 82 11.38 -0.44 -1.15
CA ILE A 82 11.53 -1.27 0.05
C ILE A 82 12.24 -2.60 -0.28
N PHE A 83 12.59 -3.38 0.74
CA PHE A 83 13.19 -4.70 0.53
C PHE A 83 12.27 -5.59 -0.32
N ILE A 84 12.85 -6.32 -1.27
CA ILE A 84 12.11 -7.16 -2.23
C ILE A 84 11.09 -8.07 -1.55
N ARG A 85 11.48 -8.76 -0.46
CA ARG A 85 10.60 -9.64 0.31
C ARG A 85 9.37 -8.93 0.90
N LEU A 86 9.51 -7.66 1.29
CA LEU A 86 8.39 -6.87 1.82
C LEU A 86 7.48 -6.38 0.70
N ALA A 87 8.09 -6.00 -0.44
CA ALA A 87 7.35 -5.62 -1.64
C ALA A 87 6.54 -6.81 -2.17
N ASP A 88 7.12 -8.00 -2.27
CA ASP A 88 6.44 -9.20 -2.75
C ASP A 88 5.23 -9.55 -1.88
N ASN A 89 5.39 -9.55 -0.55
CA ASN A 89 4.27 -9.77 0.37
C ASN A 89 3.13 -8.75 0.16
N PHE A 90 3.47 -7.49 -0.09
CA PHE A 90 2.48 -6.46 -0.41
C PHE A 90 1.83 -6.68 -1.79
N MET A 91 2.62 -7.12 -2.77
CA MET A 91 2.15 -7.42 -4.13
C MET A 91 1.23 -8.64 -4.18
N VAL A 92 1.24 -9.53 -3.19
CA VAL A 92 0.22 -10.59 -3.02
C VAL A 92 -1.04 -10.04 -2.36
N LEU A 93 -0.88 -9.19 -1.33
CA LEU A 93 -2.00 -8.62 -0.59
C LEU A 93 -2.85 -7.66 -1.45
N HIS A 94 -2.22 -6.84 -2.28
CA HIS A 94 -2.87 -5.89 -3.18
C HIS A 94 -3.93 -6.55 -4.09
N PRO A 95 -3.58 -7.50 -4.98
CA PRO A 95 -4.53 -8.11 -5.90
C PRO A 95 -5.58 -8.93 -5.18
N ALA A 96 -5.22 -9.67 -4.11
CA ALA A 96 -6.19 -10.39 -3.29
C ALA A 96 -7.29 -9.46 -2.74
N THR A 97 -6.91 -8.25 -2.32
CA THR A 97 -7.86 -7.25 -1.82
C THR A 97 -8.67 -6.63 -2.97
N CYS A 98 -8.04 -6.35 -4.11
CA CYS A 98 -8.74 -5.84 -5.29
C CYS A 98 -9.83 -6.81 -5.78
N MET A 99 -9.54 -8.12 -5.79
CA MET A 99 -10.54 -9.16 -6.11
C MET A 99 -11.73 -9.14 -5.16
N LEU A 100 -11.48 -9.07 -3.85
CA LEU A 100 -12.54 -9.07 -2.83
C LEU A 100 -13.40 -7.79 -2.88
N CYS A 101 -12.80 -6.65 -3.26
CA CYS A 101 -13.50 -5.38 -3.31
C CYS A 101 -14.24 -5.13 -4.63
N SER A 102 -13.87 -5.79 -5.72
CA SER A 102 -14.49 -5.56 -7.02
C SER A 102 -14.56 -6.83 -7.88
N PRO A 103 -15.76 -7.33 -8.19
CA PRO A 103 -15.94 -8.50 -9.05
C PRO A 103 -15.36 -8.32 -10.46
N SER A 104 -15.24 -7.09 -10.95
CA SER A 104 -14.74 -6.80 -12.30
C SER A 104 -13.23 -7.02 -12.45
N PHE A 105 -12.45 -6.93 -11.36
CA PHE A 105 -11.03 -7.25 -11.38
C PHE A 105 -10.76 -8.74 -11.19
N LEU A 106 -11.79 -9.51 -10.85
CA LEU A 106 -11.68 -10.93 -10.57
C LEU A 106 -11.13 -11.70 -11.77
N ILE A 107 -11.64 -11.46 -12.98
CA ILE A 107 -11.23 -12.21 -14.19
C ILE A 107 -9.75 -11.97 -14.52
N GLN A 108 -9.28 -10.72 -14.48
CA GLN A 108 -7.89 -10.37 -14.81
C GLN A 108 -6.89 -10.86 -13.76
N LEU A 109 -7.29 -10.81 -12.50
CA LEU A 109 -6.40 -11.22 -11.42
C LEU A 109 -6.52 -12.73 -11.10
N LEU A 110 -7.56 -13.44 -11.59
CA LEU A 110 -7.75 -14.87 -11.35
C LEU A 110 -6.56 -15.68 -11.87
N GLU A 111 -6.08 -15.35 -13.08
CA GLU A 111 -4.91 -15.99 -13.66
C GLU A 111 -3.65 -15.79 -12.82
N TYR A 112 -3.53 -14.64 -12.17
CA TYR A 112 -2.45 -14.36 -11.25
C TYR A 112 -2.59 -15.17 -9.95
N ALA A 113 -3.81 -15.25 -9.38
CA ALA A 113 -4.08 -16.08 -8.20
C ALA A 113 -3.85 -17.58 -8.44
N GLN A 114 -4.12 -18.08 -9.65
CA GLN A 114 -3.88 -19.49 -10.00
C GLN A 114 -2.39 -19.85 -10.16
N LYS A 115 -1.53 -18.85 -10.37
CA LYS A 115 -0.07 -19.01 -10.56
C LYS A 115 0.74 -18.79 -9.28
N LEU A 116 0.10 -18.31 -8.21
CA LEU A 116 0.68 -18.09 -6.88
C LEU A 116 0.85 -19.41 -6.13
#